data_AF-A0A2C6LJM5-F1
#
_entry.id   AF-A0A2C6LJM5-F1
#
_cell.length_a   1.000
_cell.length_b   1.000
_cell.length_c   1.000
_cell.angle_alpha   90.00
_cell.angle_beta   90.00
_cell.angle_gamma   90.00
#
_symmetry.space_group_name_H-M   'P 1'
#
loop_
_entity.id
_entity.type
_entity.pdbx_description
1 polymer ?
#
loop_
_entity_poly.entity_id
_entity_poly.type
_entity_poly.pdbx_seq_one_letter_code
_entity_poly.pdbx_strand_id
1 'polypeptide(L)'
;MGEIVDLITEDMETQGNIEFAIEDQDFFNHELKEYTVFYKIVGESRIKLFRNNRMELVFVRLNDDWMRQAKLDITGAASPLEIRLKWDNGSVDELFVRKPGQDEFQRTASIQIDN
;
A
#
# COMPACT_ATOMS: atom_id res chain seq x y z
N MET A 1 12.85 -14.00 7.94
CA MET A 1 12.24 -13.10 6.95
C MET A 1 11.74 -11.91 7.75
N GLY A 2 12.23 -10.71 7.48
CA GLY A 2 11.66 -9.52 8.10
C GLY A 2 10.24 -9.36 7.56
N GLU A 3 9.28 -9.11 8.44
CA GLU A 3 7.92 -8.86 7.99
C GLU A 3 7.90 -7.49 7.29
N ILE A 4 7.03 -7.28 6.30
CA ILE A 4 6.93 -5.99 5.57
C ILE A 4 6.78 -4.81 6.55
N VAL A 5 6.15 -5.06 7.71
CA VAL A 5 6.00 -4.08 8.79
C VAL A 5 7.33 -3.60 9.38
N ASP A 6 8.39 -4.40 9.33
CA ASP A 6 9.72 -4.04 9.85
C ASP A 6 10.42 -2.99 8.98
N LEU A 7 9.99 -2.85 7.71
CA LEU A 7 10.50 -1.82 6.80
C LEU A 7 10.03 -0.41 7.16
N ILE A 8 8.94 -0.30 7.94
CA ILE A 8 8.36 0.97 8.37
C ILE A 8 8.90 1.28 9.76
N THR A 9 9.72 2.31 9.91
CA THR A 9 10.32 2.68 11.20
C THR A 9 9.60 3.88 11.84
N GLU A 10 9.89 4.16 13.11
CA GLU A 10 9.24 5.25 13.85
C GLU A 10 9.54 6.64 13.26
N ASP A 11 10.75 6.84 12.73
CA ASP A 11 11.16 8.06 12.04
C ASP A 11 10.40 8.31 10.73
N MET A 12 9.72 7.30 10.20
CA MET A 12 8.93 7.41 8.98
C MET A 12 7.47 7.82 9.23
N GLU A 13 7.08 8.27 10.42
CA GLU A 13 5.70 8.67 10.71
C GLU A 13 5.15 9.69 9.69
N THR A 14 5.89 10.78 9.46
CA THR A 14 5.43 11.92 8.65
C THR A 14 5.82 11.82 7.18
N GLN A 15 6.94 11.16 6.89
CA GLN A 15 7.46 10.94 5.54
C GLN A 15 8.21 9.61 5.48
N GLY A 16 7.92 8.80 4.47
CA GLY A 16 8.58 7.50 4.31
C GLY A 16 8.44 6.92 2.91
N ASN A 17 9.26 5.91 2.64
CA ASN A 17 9.25 5.16 1.39
C ASN A 17 9.68 3.72 1.65
N ILE A 18 8.87 2.76 1.20
CA ILE A 18 9.20 1.34 1.24
C ILE A 18 8.96 0.70 -0.12
N GLU A 19 9.74 -0.33 -0.42
CA GLU A 19 9.61 -1.12 -1.64
C GLU A 19 9.81 -2.59 -1.31
N PHE A 20 8.91 -3.44 -1.81
CA PHE A 20 8.90 -4.88 -1.56
C PHE A 20 8.13 -5.61 -2.66
N ALA A 21 8.25 -6.94 -2.68
CA ALA A 21 7.48 -7.81 -3.57
C ALA A 21 6.50 -8.68 -2.77
N ILE A 22 5.27 -8.82 -3.27
CA ILE A 22 4.32 -9.81 -2.76
C ILE A 22 4.46 -11.08 -3.58
N GLU A 23 4.85 -12.14 -2.89
CA GLU A 23 4.99 -13.48 -3.46
C GLU A 23 3.86 -14.44 -3.07
N ASP A 24 3.12 -14.10 -2.00
CA ASP A 24 2.03 -14.91 -1.46
C ASP A 24 0.89 -15.08 -2.48
N GLN A 25 0.53 -16.33 -2.77
CA GLN A 25 -0.53 -16.66 -3.72
C GLN A 25 -1.92 -16.31 -3.20
N ASP A 26 -2.15 -16.33 -1.88
CA ASP A 26 -3.44 -15.99 -1.28
C ASP A 26 -3.81 -14.52 -1.52
N PHE A 27 -2.81 -13.64 -1.69
CA PHE A 27 -3.03 -12.26 -2.10
C PHE A 27 -3.81 -12.17 -3.41
N PHE A 28 -3.58 -13.08 -4.36
CA PHE A 28 -4.24 -13.10 -5.67
C PHE A 28 -5.57 -13.89 -5.68
N ASN A 29 -6.00 -14.44 -4.54
CA ASN A 29 -7.23 -15.20 -4.44
C ASN A 29 -8.48 -14.30 -4.48
N HIS A 30 -9.19 -14.28 -5.61
CA HIS A 30 -10.40 -13.50 -5.84
C HIS A 30 -11.59 -13.85 -4.92
N GLU A 31 -11.58 -15.03 -4.29
CA GLU A 31 -12.65 -15.46 -3.36
C GLU A 31 -12.54 -14.77 -1.99
N LEU A 32 -11.34 -14.28 -1.63
CA LEU A 32 -11.15 -13.53 -0.40
C LEU A 32 -11.75 -12.13 -0.53
N LYS A 33 -12.61 -11.77 0.42
CA LYS A 33 -13.22 -10.42 0.48
C LYS A 33 -12.18 -9.32 0.63
N GLU A 34 -11.16 -9.59 1.43
CA GLU A 34 -10.04 -8.70 1.69
C GLU A 34 -8.81 -9.56 2.05
N TYR A 35 -7.65 -9.15 1.54
CA TYR A 35 -6.36 -9.68 1.98
C TYR A 35 -5.54 -8.50 2.51
N THR A 36 -5.22 -8.50 3.80
CA THR A 36 -4.37 -7.45 4.40
C THR A 36 -2.91 -7.83 4.20
N VAL A 37 -2.16 -6.97 3.50
CA VAL A 37 -0.71 -7.14 3.33
C VAL A 37 0.00 -6.75 4.62
N PHE A 38 -0.37 -5.59 5.17
CA PHE A 38 0.06 -5.19 6.50
C PHE A 38 -0.85 -4.11 7.10
N TYR A 39 -0.74 -3.97 8.41
CA TYR A 39 -1.26 -2.85 9.19
C TYR A 39 -0.23 -2.48 10.25
N LYS A 40 0.13 -1.20 10.33
CA LYS A 40 1.07 -0.70 11.34
C LYS A 40 0.62 0.64 11.89
N ILE A 41 0.87 0.85 13.18
CA ILE A 41 0.70 2.14 13.86
C ILE A 41 2.10 2.71 14.09
N VAL A 42 2.30 3.96 13.71
CA VAL A 42 3.56 4.70 13.86
C VAL A 42 3.22 6.09 14.39
N GLY A 43 3.57 6.37 15.64
CA GLY A 43 3.11 7.57 16.34
C GLY A 43 1.59 7.67 16.33
N GLU A 44 1.07 8.75 15.74
CA GLU A 44 -0.38 9.01 15.58
C GLU A 44 -0.93 8.48 14.25
N SER A 45 -0.06 8.03 13.34
CA SER A 45 -0.44 7.54 12.02
C SER A 45 -0.76 6.04 12.03
N ARG A 46 -1.88 5.67 11.42
CA ARG A 46 -2.26 4.29 11.10
C ARG A 46 -2.06 4.07 9.61
N ILE A 47 -1.20 3.11 9.25
CA ILE A 47 -0.81 2.80 7.88
C ILE A 47 -1.29 1.38 7.54
N LYS A 48 -2.08 1.23 6.48
CA LYS A 48 -2.61 -0.06 6.02
C LYS A 48 -2.42 -0.23 4.52
N LEU A 49 -1.98 -1.42 4.11
CA LEU A 49 -2.04 -1.87 2.73
C LEU A 49 -2.85 -3.16 2.65
N PHE A 50 -3.85 -3.18 1.79
CA PHE A 50 -4.69 -4.36 1.59
C PHE A 50 -5.22 -4.44 0.17
N ARG A 51 -5.57 -5.65 -0.26
CA ARG A 51 -6.27 -5.90 -1.52
C ARG A 51 -7.75 -6.17 -1.20
N ASN A 52 -8.67 -5.54 -1.93
CA ASN A 52 -10.10 -5.77 -1.78
C ASN A 52 -10.65 -6.83 -2.76
N ASN A 53 -11.93 -7.20 -2.62
CA ASN A 53 -12.57 -8.19 -3.50
C ASN A 53 -12.69 -7.77 -4.97
N ARG A 54 -12.45 -6.50 -5.31
CA ARG A 54 -12.42 -5.99 -6.70
C ARG A 54 -11.03 -6.08 -7.33
N MET A 55 -10.07 -6.72 -6.65
CA MET A 55 -8.66 -6.72 -7.05
C MET A 55 -8.06 -5.33 -7.17
N GLU A 56 -8.48 -4.42 -6.29
CA GLU A 56 -7.81 -3.14 -6.11
C GLU A 56 -6.84 -3.28 -4.94
N LEU A 57 -5.60 -2.85 -5.15
CA LEU A 57 -4.65 -2.63 -4.07
C LEU A 57 -4.92 -1.24 -3.48
N VAL A 58 -5.11 -1.20 -2.17
CA VAL A 58 -5.57 -0.03 -1.44
C VAL A 58 -4.56 0.32 -0.36
N PHE A 59 -3.97 1.50 -0.48
CA PHE A 59 -3.10 2.09 0.51
C PHE A 59 -3.85 3.16 1.29
N VAL A 60 -3.86 3.06 2.62
CA VAL A 60 -4.53 3.99 3.53
C VAL A 60 -3.54 4.48 4.57
N ARG A 61 -3.52 5.80 4.76
CA ARG A 61 -2.90 6.45 5.92
C ARG A 61 -3.93 7.32 6.61
N LEU A 62 -4.07 7.16 7.91
CA LEU A 62 -5.07 7.83 8.73
C LEU A 62 -4.38 8.43 9.96
N ASN A 63 -4.68 9.67 10.27
CA ASN A 63 -4.44 10.27 11.57
C ASN A 63 -5.75 10.88 12.11
N ASP A 64 -5.67 11.68 13.16
CA ASP A 64 -6.86 12.25 13.80
C ASP A 64 -7.54 13.33 12.94
N ASP A 65 -6.81 14.00 12.07
CA ASP A 65 -7.31 15.11 11.25
C ASP A 65 -7.86 14.66 9.89
N TRP A 66 -7.25 13.64 9.28
CA TRP A 66 -7.53 13.26 7.91
C TRP A 66 -7.27 11.78 7.62
N MET A 67 -7.85 11.32 6.52
CA MET A 67 -7.55 10.04 5.89
C MET A 67 -7.07 10.25 4.45
N ARG A 68 -5.96 9.62 4.07
CA ARG A 68 -5.48 9.56 2.70
C ARG A 68 -5.63 8.14 2.17
N GLN A 69 -6.19 8.03 0.97
CA GLN A 69 -6.41 6.74 0.33
C GLN A 69 -6.00 6.74 -1.14
N ALA A 70 -5.14 5.79 -1.51
CA ALA A 70 -4.77 5.48 -2.88
C ALA A 70 -5.32 4.11 -3.27
N LYS A 71 -5.81 3.98 -4.52
CA LYS A 71 -6.35 2.73 -5.08
C LYS A 71 -5.80 2.48 -6.47
N LEU A 72 -5.32 1.26 -6.71
CA LEU A 72 -4.79 0.85 -8.01
C LEU A 72 -5.35 -0.53 -8.39
N ASP A 73 -5.88 -0.66 -9.61
CA ASP A 73 -6.40 -1.92 -10.13
C ASP A 73 -5.25 -2.88 -10.49
N ILE A 74 -5.21 -4.01 -9.79
CA ILE A 74 -4.22 -5.07 -9.98
C ILE A 74 -4.84 -6.32 -10.62
N THR A 75 -5.98 -6.19 -11.30
CA THR A 75 -6.56 -7.28 -12.08
C THR A 75 -5.55 -7.84 -13.07
N GLY A 76 -5.49 -9.18 -13.17
CA GLY A 76 -4.52 -9.90 -14.00
C GLY A 76 -3.08 -9.82 -13.51
N ALA A 77 -2.82 -9.26 -12.32
CA ALA A 77 -1.51 -9.37 -11.70
C ALA A 77 -1.21 -10.82 -11.30
N ALA A 78 0.07 -11.17 -11.32
CA ALA A 78 0.59 -12.44 -10.86
C ALA A 78 1.79 -12.20 -9.93
N SER A 79 2.19 -13.24 -9.23
CA SER A 79 3.40 -13.23 -8.39
C SER A 79 4.67 -13.27 -9.26
N PRO A 80 5.75 -12.54 -8.92
CA PRO A 80 5.82 -11.54 -7.85
C PRO A 80 5.18 -10.20 -8.26
N LEU A 81 4.42 -9.58 -7.37
CA LEU A 81 3.92 -8.22 -7.57
C LEU A 81 4.80 -7.23 -6.82
N GLU A 82 5.53 -6.38 -7.54
CA GLU A 82 6.35 -5.36 -6.90
C GLU A 82 5.52 -4.14 -6.53
N ILE A 83 5.74 -3.65 -5.31
CA ILE A 83 5.01 -2.53 -4.73
C ILE A 83 6.02 -1.54 -4.17
N ARG A 84 5.80 -0.26 -4.46
CA ARG A 84 6.45 0.85 -3.78
C ARG A 84 5.38 1.76 -3.18
N LEU A 85 5.57 2.12 -1.92
CA LEU A 85 4.73 3.08 -1.20
C LEU A 85 5.59 4.26 -0.82
N LYS A 86 5.05 5.46 -1.00
CA LYS A 86 5.68 6.69 -0.55
C LYS A 86 4.62 7.54 0.12
N TRP A 87 4.96 8.18 1.23
CA TRP A 87 4.06 9.10 1.92
C TRP A 87 4.81 10.30 2.45
N ASP A 88 4.09 11.40 2.56
CA ASP A 88 4.64 12.69 2.99
C ASP A 88 3.50 13.63 3.38
N ASN A 89 3.49 14.07 4.66
CA ASN A 89 2.53 15.05 5.17
C ASN A 89 2.55 16.38 4.40
N GLY A 90 3.72 16.81 3.92
CA GLY A 90 3.88 18.05 3.15
C GLY A 90 3.43 17.95 1.69
N SER A 91 3.14 16.75 1.19
CA SER A 91 2.69 16.53 -0.18
C SER A 91 1.56 15.50 -0.27
N VAL A 92 1.69 14.47 -1.10
CA VAL A 92 0.69 13.42 -1.33
C VAL A 92 1.30 12.06 -1.07
N ASP A 93 0.45 11.11 -0.69
CA ASP A 93 0.87 9.72 -0.60
C ASP A 93 0.72 9.05 -1.98
N GLU A 94 1.62 8.14 -2.32
CA GLU A 94 1.70 7.53 -3.65
C GLU A 94 1.80 6.00 -3.51
N LEU A 95 1.03 5.30 -4.33
CA LEU A 95 1.07 3.85 -4.49
C LEU A 95 1.57 3.53 -5.89
N PHE A 96 2.61 2.72 -5.97
CA PHE A 96 3.22 2.23 -7.20
C PHE A 96 3.13 0.70 -7.24
N VAL A 97 2.78 0.17 -8.41
CA VAL A 97 2.71 -1.28 -8.66
C VAL A 97 3.36 -1.63 -9.99
N ARG A 98 4.18 -2.68 -10.02
CA ARG A 98 4.74 -3.25 -11.25
C ARG A 98 4.45 -4.74 -11.32
N LYS A 99 3.69 -5.14 -12.34
CA LYS A 99 3.33 -6.54 -12.59
C LYS A 99 4.51 -7.26 -13.28
N PRO A 100 4.61 -8.60 -13.19
CA PRO A 100 5.59 -9.36 -13.96
C PRO A 100 5.53 -9.03 -15.46
N GLY A 101 6.69 -8.76 -16.06
CA GLY A 101 6.79 -8.43 -17.49
C GLY A 101 6.43 -6.99 -17.87
N GLN A 102 6.13 -6.11 -16.90
CA GLN A 102 6.04 -4.67 -17.13
C GLN A 102 7.38 -3.99 -16.84
N ASP A 103 7.80 -3.06 -17.70
CA ASP A 103 9.04 -2.30 -17.50
C ASP A 103 8.86 -1.20 -16.45
N GLU A 104 7.70 -0.54 -16.44
CA GLU A 104 7.42 0.64 -15.61
C GLU A 104 6.41 0.35 -14.50
N PHE A 105 6.52 1.10 -13.40
CA PHE A 105 5.53 1.12 -12.34
C PHE A 105 4.29 1.92 -12.78
N GLN A 106 3.12 1.30 -12.64
CA GLN A 106 1.86 2.00 -12.59
C GLN A 106 1.79 2.78 -11.28
N ARG A 107 1.29 4.02 -11.31
CA ARG A 107 1.24 4.89 -10.12
C ARG A 107 -0.15 5.50 -9.92
N THR A 108 -0.50 5.75 -8.67
CA THR A 108 -1.67 6.52 -8.30
C THR A 108 -1.36 7.35 -7.04
N ALA A 109 -1.90 8.57 -6.98
CA ALA A 109 -1.79 9.43 -5.80
C ALA A 109 -3.00 9.24 -4.89
N SER A 110 -2.79 9.40 -3.59
CA SER A 110 -3.85 9.35 -2.61
C SER A 110 -4.78 10.56 -2.72
N ILE A 111 -6.06 10.33 -2.45
CA ILE A 111 -7.03 11.40 -2.21
C ILE A 111 -7.12 11.61 -0.70
N GLN A 112 -7.01 12.86 -0.26
CA GLN A 112 -7.25 13.25 1.14
C GLN A 112 -8.75 13.46 1.38
N ILE A 113 -9.22 12.94 2.50
CA ILE A 113 -10.57 13.03 3.01
C ILE A 113 -10.43 13.57 4.43
N ASP A 114 -10.91 14.79 4.66
CA ASP A 114 -10.89 15.42 5.97
C ASP A 114 -12.04 14.86 6.83
N ASN A 115 -11.80 14.68 8.13
CA ASN A 115 -12.78 14.12 9.08
C ASN A 115 -13.91 15.12 9.43
#